data_AF-A0A368TLB5-F1
#
_entry.id   AF-A0A368TLB5-F1
#
_cell.length_a   1.000
_cell.length_b   1.000
_cell.length_c   1.000
_cell.angle_alpha   90.00
_cell.angle_beta   90.00
_cell.angle_gamma   90.00
#
_symmetry.space_group_name_H-M   'P 1'
#
loop_
_entity.id
_entity.type
_entity.pdbx_description
1 polymer ?
#
loop_
_entity_poly.entity_id
_entity_poly.type
_entity_poly.pdbx_seq_one_letter_code
_entity_poly.pdbx_strand_id
1 'polypeptide(L)'
;MVCPQEKELKALKSRLDGIEPHRTYINVPIRPLAEPWAVPPDKETIRLAHAILSDANIVDITEEETGEFSIDGFTNPEDAILAIIRRHPMRAEQVIEMLRKFEKGDIHDSIKRLEESGEIKKLKYWEKVFWLTMAEKRGHE
;
A
#
# COMPACT_ATOMS: atom_id res chain seq x y z
N MET A 1 9.79 12.09 -10.68
CA MET A 1 9.32 11.84 -9.31
C MET A 1 9.06 13.19 -8.67
N VAL A 2 7.83 13.46 -8.24
CA VAL A 2 7.47 14.74 -7.62
C VAL A 2 7.53 14.53 -6.11
N CYS A 3 8.67 14.84 -5.51
CA CYS A 3 8.80 14.90 -4.05
C CYS A 3 8.49 16.32 -3.59
N PRO A 4 7.75 16.50 -2.49
CA PRO A 4 7.46 17.83 -1.98
C PRO A 4 8.75 18.56 -1.59
N GLN A 5 8.90 19.78 -2.09
CA GLN A 5 10.03 20.65 -1.74
C GLN A 5 9.76 21.39 -0.43
N GLU A 6 10.83 21.86 0.22
CA GLU A 6 10.74 22.64 1.46
C GLU A 6 9.74 23.80 1.38
N LYS A 7 9.72 24.51 0.24
CA LYS A 7 8.79 25.62 -0.02
C LYS A 7 7.33 25.17 0.04
N GLU A 8 7.03 23.99 -0.51
CA GLU A 8 5.67 23.43 -0.53
C GLU A 8 5.25 22.98 0.86
N LEU A 9 6.16 22.34 1.62
CA LEU A 9 5.94 21.96 3.02
C LEU A 9 5.68 23.18 3.91
N LYS A 10 6.43 24.28 3.73
CA LYS A 10 6.18 25.54 4.45
C LYS A 10 4.84 26.18 4.08
N ALA A 11 4.46 26.12 2.81
CA ALA A 11 3.16 26.59 2.37
C ALA A 11 2.02 25.76 2.99
N LEU A 12 2.18 24.43 3.10
CA LEU A 12 1.25 23.57 3.82
C LEU A 12 1.18 23.92 5.31
N LYS A 13 2.33 24.12 5.98
CA LYS A 13 2.36 24.55 7.39
C LYS A 13 1.54 25.80 7.61
N SER A 14 1.78 26.85 6.82
CA SER A 14 1.04 28.11 6.95
C SER A 14 -0.48 27.96 6.79
N ARG A 15 -0.96 26.96 6.04
CA ARG A 15 -2.39 26.65 5.93
C ARG A 15 -2.88 25.88 7.16
N LEU A 16 -2.10 24.93 7.66
CA LEU A 16 -2.44 24.17 8.87
C LEU A 16 -2.51 25.07 10.11
N ASP A 17 -1.61 26.04 10.24
CA ASP A 17 -1.59 27.00 11.35
C ASP A 17 -2.91 27.79 11.45
N GLY A 18 -3.57 28.06 10.31
CA GLY A 18 -4.88 28.74 10.29
C GLY A 18 -6.08 27.82 10.53
N ILE A 19 -5.90 26.50 10.44
CA ILE A 19 -6.95 25.50 10.69
C ILE A 19 -6.93 25.04 12.16
N GLU A 20 -5.76 25.09 12.80
CA GLU A 20 -5.51 24.60 14.16
C GLU A 20 -6.00 23.15 14.34
N PRO A 21 -5.52 22.19 13.53
CA PRO A 21 -5.99 20.81 13.60
C PRO A 21 -5.66 20.21 14.97
N HIS A 22 -6.64 19.51 15.55
CA HIS A 22 -6.42 18.77 16.79
C HIS A 22 -5.33 17.69 16.64
N ARG A 23 -5.16 17.16 15.43
CA ARG A 23 -4.14 16.17 15.09
C ARG A 23 -3.80 16.22 13.60
N THR A 24 -2.54 16.01 13.27
CA THR A 24 -2.04 15.96 11.89
C THR A 24 -1.42 14.59 11.63
N TYR A 25 -1.86 13.91 10.58
CA TYR A 25 -1.30 12.62 10.17
C TYR A 25 -0.40 12.80 8.95
N ILE A 26 0.83 12.29 9.02
CA ILE A 26 1.73 12.21 7.87
C ILE A 26 1.70 10.78 7.37
N ASN A 27 1.32 10.60 6.10
CA ASN A 27 1.25 9.30 5.43
C ASN A 27 1.98 9.35 4.09
N VAL A 28 2.46 8.20 3.64
CA VAL A 28 3.04 8.03 2.31
C VAL A 28 2.36 6.88 1.57
N PRO A 29 2.41 6.84 0.24
CA PRO A 29 2.00 5.67 -0.52
C PRO A 29 2.79 4.41 -0.12
N ILE A 30 2.16 3.51 0.63
CA ILE A 30 2.73 2.21 1.03
C ILE A 30 2.32 1.05 0.10
N ARG A 31 1.37 1.30 -0.82
CA ARG A 31 0.88 0.36 -1.82
C ARG A 31 0.75 1.06 -3.18
N PRO A 32 0.80 0.30 -4.29
CA PRO A 32 0.57 0.87 -5.62
C PRO A 32 -0.78 1.61 -5.71
N LEU A 33 -0.72 2.86 -6.17
CA LEU A 33 -1.89 3.71 -6.40
C LEU A 33 -2.38 3.62 -7.85
N ALA A 34 -3.54 4.21 -8.12
CA ALA A 34 -4.04 4.33 -9.50
C ALA A 34 -3.14 5.28 -10.31
N GLU A 35 -2.61 6.31 -9.66
CA GLU A 35 -1.69 7.30 -10.21
C GLU A 35 -0.25 6.76 -10.15
N PRO A 36 0.35 6.34 -11.28
CA PRO A 36 1.68 5.70 -11.27
C PRO A 36 2.82 6.65 -10.88
N TRP A 37 2.57 7.96 -10.93
CA TRP A 37 3.53 8.99 -10.51
C TRP A 37 3.58 9.18 -8.99
N ALA A 38 2.59 8.68 -8.25
CA ALA A 38 2.50 8.77 -6.80
C ALA A 38 3.35 7.66 -6.16
N VAL A 39 4.62 7.98 -5.93
CA VAL A 39 5.59 7.12 -5.25
C VAL A 39 5.92 7.71 -3.88
N PRO A 40 6.27 6.88 -2.88
CA PRO A 40 6.66 7.39 -1.58
C PRO A 40 7.92 8.29 -1.71
N PRO A 41 7.98 9.40 -0.96
CA PRO A 41 9.18 10.21 -0.88
C PRO A 41 10.35 9.45 -0.24
N ASP A 42 11.57 9.94 -0.45
CA ASP A 42 12.72 9.43 0.28
C ASP A 42 12.66 9.77 1.78
N LYS A 43 13.47 9.06 2.57
CA LYS A 43 13.51 9.23 4.04
C LYS A 43 13.90 10.64 4.46
N GLU A 44 14.68 11.36 3.65
CA GLU A 44 15.12 12.71 3.99
C GLU A 44 13.99 13.72 3.81
N THR A 45 13.21 13.56 2.74
CA THR A 45 11.99 14.33 2.48
C THR A 45 10.94 14.09 3.56
N ILE A 46 10.79 12.84 4.01
CA ILE A 46 9.89 12.51 5.12
C ILE A 46 10.37 13.23 6.39
N ARG A 47 11.66 13.14 6.75
CA ARG A 47 12.22 13.87 7.91
C ARG A 47 12.03 15.37 7.81
N LEU A 48 12.22 15.95 6.62
CA LEU A 48 11.99 17.37 6.37
C LEU A 48 10.52 17.75 6.58
N ALA A 49 9.59 16.91 6.09
CA ALA A 49 8.16 17.08 6.32
C ALA A 49 7.83 17.02 7.82
N HIS A 50 8.43 16.10 8.57
CA HIS A 50 8.31 16.11 10.03
C HIS A 50 8.85 17.41 10.62
N ALA A 51 10.07 17.83 10.30
CA ALA A 51 10.67 19.03 10.89
C ALA A 51 9.82 20.30 10.65
N ILE A 52 9.17 20.40 9.49
CA ILE A 52 8.37 21.58 9.12
C ILE A 52 6.94 21.49 9.63
N LEU A 53 6.29 20.34 9.46
CA LEU A 53 4.87 20.17 9.78
C LEU A 53 4.65 19.86 11.26
N SER A 54 5.66 19.39 12.00
CA SER A 54 5.52 18.99 13.41
C SER A 54 5.20 20.17 14.32
N ASP A 55 3.90 20.35 14.53
CA ASP A 55 3.35 20.90 15.77
C ASP A 55 3.04 19.75 16.75
N ALA A 56 2.59 20.10 17.96
CA ALA A 56 2.52 19.23 19.14
C ALA A 56 1.71 17.91 18.99
N ASN A 57 0.96 17.70 17.90
CA ASN A 57 0.07 16.54 17.71
C ASN A 57 0.24 15.85 16.34
N ILE A 58 1.48 15.62 15.91
CA ILE A 58 1.73 14.77 14.72
C ILE A 58 1.66 13.28 15.07
N VAL A 59 0.97 12.54 14.21
CA VAL A 59 1.02 11.08 14.16
C VAL A 59 1.65 10.65 12.84
N ASP A 60 2.80 10.01 12.94
CA ASP A 60 3.51 9.39 11.82
C ASP A 60 2.87 8.03 11.51
N ILE A 61 2.40 7.87 10.27
CA ILE A 61 1.90 6.60 9.74
C ILE A 61 2.58 6.27 8.40
N THR A 62 3.84 6.70 8.24
CA THR A 62 4.62 6.44 7.03
C THR A 62 5.19 5.03 6.93
N GLU A 63 5.13 4.27 8.02
CA GLU A 63 5.55 2.88 8.07
C GLU A 63 4.60 1.97 7.27
N GLU A 64 5.15 0.83 6.84
CA GLU A 64 4.37 -0.17 6.14
C GLU A 64 3.29 -0.77 7.05
N GLU A 65 2.18 -1.17 6.44
CA GLU A 65 1.13 -1.81 7.20
C GLU A 65 1.61 -3.17 7.71
N THR A 66 1.49 -3.34 9.02
CA THR A 66 1.71 -4.61 9.73
C THR A 66 0.35 -5.18 10.10
N GLY A 67 0.18 -6.49 9.93
CA GLY A 67 -1.08 -7.16 10.18
C GLY A 67 -1.23 -8.40 9.33
N GLU A 68 -2.14 -9.27 9.78
CA GLU A 68 -2.40 -10.53 9.10
C GLU A 68 -3.68 -10.44 8.27
N PHE A 69 -3.64 -11.02 7.08
CA PHE A 69 -4.85 -11.28 6.32
C PHE A 69 -5.52 -12.54 6.87
N SER A 70 -6.82 -12.42 7.19
CA SER A 70 -7.63 -13.57 7.57
C SER A 70 -8.02 -14.36 6.32
N ILE A 71 -8.01 -15.68 6.46
CA ILE A 71 -8.51 -16.64 5.46
C ILE A 71 -9.89 -17.18 5.83
N ASP A 72 -10.50 -16.65 6.90
CA ASP A 72 -11.79 -17.12 7.39
C ASP A 72 -12.87 -16.97 6.31
N GLY A 73 -13.61 -18.06 6.08
CA GLY A 73 -14.62 -18.13 5.03
C GLY A 73 -14.10 -18.50 3.65
N PHE A 74 -12.79 -18.72 3.47
CA PHE A 74 -12.22 -19.26 2.24
C PHE A 74 -11.80 -20.71 2.41
N THR A 75 -12.26 -21.56 1.51
CA THR A 75 -11.85 -22.97 1.42
C THR A 75 -10.72 -23.20 0.41
N ASN A 76 -10.50 -22.22 -0.47
CA ASN A 76 -9.54 -22.29 -1.56
C ASN A 76 -8.54 -21.11 -1.46
N PRO A 77 -7.23 -21.39 -1.49
CA PRO A 77 -6.19 -20.37 -1.51
C PRO A 77 -6.34 -19.33 -2.64
N GLU A 78 -6.73 -19.75 -3.85
CA GLU A 78 -6.82 -18.87 -5.01
C GLU A 78 -7.95 -17.84 -4.87
N ASP A 79 -9.11 -18.28 -4.39
CA ASP A 79 -10.26 -17.40 -4.11
C ASP A 79 -9.92 -16.35 -3.04
N ALA A 80 -9.17 -16.76 -2.01
CA ALA A 80 -8.70 -15.85 -0.97
C ALA A 80 -7.76 -14.78 -1.54
N ILE A 81 -6.77 -15.19 -2.35
CA ILE A 81 -5.85 -14.25 -3.03
C ILE A 81 -6.67 -13.25 -3.83
N LEU A 82 -7.51 -13.71 -4.76
CA LEU A 82 -8.29 -12.84 -5.65
C LEU A 82 -9.20 -11.88 -4.90
N ALA A 83 -9.90 -12.35 -3.86
CA ALA A 83 -10.82 -11.54 -3.06
C ALA A 83 -10.10 -10.42 -2.29
N ILE A 84 -8.85 -10.64 -1.88
CA ILE A 84 -8.06 -9.67 -1.13
C ILE A 84 -7.32 -8.73 -2.07
N ILE A 85 -6.55 -9.24 -3.03
CA ILE A 85 -5.73 -8.40 -3.94
C ILE A 85 -6.58 -7.47 -4.82
N ARG A 86 -7.85 -7.83 -5.08
CA ARG A 86 -8.79 -6.97 -5.80
C ARG A 86 -9.04 -5.64 -5.10
N ARG A 87 -9.04 -5.64 -3.76
CA ARG A 87 -9.24 -4.44 -2.94
C ARG A 87 -7.91 -3.86 -2.44
N HIS A 88 -6.95 -4.74 -2.19
CA HIS A 88 -5.72 -4.42 -1.49
C HIS A 88 -4.55 -5.14 -2.17
N PRO A 89 -3.84 -4.50 -3.10
CA PRO A 89 -2.60 -5.05 -3.63
C PRO A 89 -1.70 -5.54 -2.48
N MET A 90 -1.34 -6.81 -2.49
CA MET A 90 -0.58 -7.45 -1.42
C MET A 90 0.88 -7.58 -1.83
N ARG A 91 1.80 -7.38 -0.87
CA ARG A 91 3.21 -7.74 -1.07
C ARG A 91 3.35 -9.25 -1.26
N ALA A 92 4.34 -9.66 -2.03
CA ALA A 92 4.61 -11.08 -2.28
C ALA A 92 4.80 -11.87 -0.98
N GLU A 93 5.46 -11.28 0.02
CA GLU A 93 5.69 -11.90 1.33
C GLU A 93 4.38 -12.07 2.10
N GLN A 94 3.48 -11.08 2.07
CA GLN A 94 2.17 -11.15 2.72
C GLN A 94 1.28 -12.25 2.10
N VAL A 95 1.35 -12.43 0.78
CA VAL A 95 0.62 -13.51 0.10
C VAL A 95 1.14 -14.86 0.57
N ILE A 96 2.47 -15.05 0.65
CA ILE A 96 3.08 -16.29 1.15
C ILE A 96 2.67 -16.56 2.60
N GLU A 97 2.72 -15.54 3.47
CA GLU A 97 2.31 -15.67 4.87
C GLU A 97 0.84 -16.04 5.03
N MET A 98 -0.04 -15.42 4.24
CA MET A 98 -1.46 -15.77 4.20
C MET A 98 -1.68 -17.21 3.75
N LEU A 99 -0.97 -17.66 2.71
CA LEU A 99 -1.12 -19.00 2.15
C LEU A 99 -0.63 -20.10 3.09
N ARG A 100 0.35 -19.82 3.95
CA ARG A 100 0.79 -20.75 5.01
C ARG A 100 -0.32 -21.13 5.99
N LYS A 101 -1.40 -20.35 6.05
CA LYS A 101 -2.56 -20.63 6.91
C LYS A 101 -3.47 -21.73 6.34
N PHE A 102 -3.36 -22.05 5.06
CA PHE A 102 -4.10 -23.16 4.46
C PHE A 102 -3.37 -24.48 4.73
N GLU A 103 -4.08 -25.46 5.27
CA GLU A 103 -3.53 -26.80 5.54
C GLU A 103 -3.27 -27.61 4.25
N LYS A 104 -3.87 -27.22 3.12
CA LYS A 104 -3.85 -27.95 1.86
C LYS A 104 -3.51 -27.03 0.69
N GLY A 105 -2.40 -27.30 0.03
CA GLY A 105 -1.99 -26.68 -1.23
C GLY A 105 -0.52 -26.33 -1.24
N ASP A 106 0.14 -26.55 -2.38
CA ASP A 106 1.45 -25.95 -2.62
C ASP A 106 1.23 -24.44 -2.83
N ILE A 107 1.81 -23.65 -1.92
CA ILE A 107 1.78 -22.19 -1.89
C ILE A 107 2.22 -21.62 -3.25
N HIS A 108 3.26 -22.22 -3.83
CA HIS A 108 3.83 -21.75 -5.09
C HIS A 108 2.95 -22.12 -6.28
N ASP A 109 2.27 -23.26 -6.24
CA ASP A 109 1.41 -23.67 -7.35
C ASP A 109 0.18 -22.79 -7.50
N SER A 110 -0.42 -22.32 -6.40
CA SER A 110 -1.63 -21.49 -6.45
C SER A 110 -1.36 -20.13 -7.08
N ILE A 111 -0.27 -19.48 -6.68
CA ILE A 111 0.18 -18.21 -7.28
C ILE A 111 0.52 -18.40 -8.76
N LYS A 112 1.25 -19.48 -9.08
CA LYS A 112 1.66 -19.79 -10.45
C LYS A 112 0.45 -20.00 -11.37
N ARG A 113 -0.54 -20.78 -10.94
CA ARG A 113 -1.78 -21.00 -11.72
C ARG A 113 -2.52 -19.70 -12.00
N LEU A 114 -2.63 -18.80 -11.01
CA LEU A 114 -3.27 -17.50 -11.18
C LEU A 114 -2.48 -16.54 -12.09
N GLU A 115 -1.15 -16.62 -12.08
CA GLU A 115 -0.29 -15.84 -12.97
C GLU A 115 -0.39 -16.37 -14.41
N GLU A 116 -0.40 -17.70 -14.59
CA GLU A 116 -0.55 -18.37 -15.88
C GLU A 116 -1.97 -18.21 -16.47
N SER A 117 -3.01 -18.16 -15.63
CA SER A 117 -4.38 -17.87 -16.06
C SER A 117 -4.60 -16.40 -16.44
N GLY A 118 -3.66 -15.52 -16.09
CA GLY A 118 -3.73 -14.09 -16.35
C GLY A 118 -4.67 -13.34 -15.40
N GLU A 119 -5.12 -13.95 -14.31
CA GLU A 119 -5.99 -13.31 -13.33
C GLU A 119 -5.22 -12.34 -12.42
N ILE A 120 -3.93 -12.59 -12.21
CA ILE A 120 -3.06 -11.75 -11.39
C ILE A 120 -1.78 -11.38 -12.15
N LYS A 121 -1.16 -10.26 -11.75
CA LYS A 121 0.16 -9.85 -12.23
C LYS A 121 1.06 -9.38 -11.09
N LYS A 122 2.38 -9.53 -11.30
CA LYS A 122 3.41 -8.89 -10.49
C LYS A 122 3.57 -7.43 -10.91
N LEU A 123 3.70 -6.56 -9.92
CA LEU A 123 4.12 -5.16 -10.10
C LEU A 123 5.27 -4.86 -9.15
N LYS A 124 6.36 -4.32 -9.68
CA LYS A 124 7.43 -3.78 -8.86
C LYS A 124 7.07 -2.36 -8.45
N TYR A 125 6.98 -2.11 -7.15
CA TYR A 125 6.70 -0.80 -6.57
C TYR A 125 7.62 -0.56 -5.39
N TRP A 126 8.39 0.53 -5.44
CA TRP A 126 9.32 0.97 -4.39
C TRP A 126 10.12 -0.20 -3.78
N GLU A 127 10.89 -0.87 -4.66
CA GLU A 127 11.75 -2.04 -4.36
C GLU A 127 11.04 -3.34 -3.99
N LYS A 128 9.72 -3.32 -3.83
CA LYS A 128 8.92 -4.50 -3.47
C LYS A 128 8.11 -5.03 -4.64
N VAL A 129 7.68 -6.28 -4.52
CA VAL A 129 6.80 -6.93 -5.48
C VAL A 129 5.41 -7.04 -4.89
N PHE A 130 4.43 -6.52 -5.63
CA PHE A 130 3.01 -6.61 -5.30
C PHE A 130 2.28 -7.50 -6.29
N TRP A 131 1.24 -8.16 -5.79
CA TRP A 131 0.26 -8.90 -6.60
C TRP A 131 -0.99 -8.04 -6.80
N LEU A 132 -1.38 -7.88 -8.06
CA LEU A 132 -2.58 -7.15 -8.45
C LEU A 132 -3.47 -8.05 -9.29
N THR A 133 -4.78 -7.89 -9.12
CA THR A 133 -5.77 -8.46 -10.05
C THR A 133 -5.65 -7.79 -11.42
N MET A 134 -5.90 -8.58 -12.47
CA MET A 134 -6.08 -8.09 -13.84
C MET A 134 -7.53 -7.75 -14.16
N ALA A 135 -8.50 -8.25 -13.38
CA ALA A 135 -9.88 -7.84 -13.49
C ALA A 135 -9.97 -6.32 -13.27
N GLU A 136 -10.44 -5.59 -14.28
CA GLU A 136 -10.51 -4.13 -14.28
C GLU A 136 -11.22 -3.61 -13.03
N LYS A 137 -10.72 -2.49 -12.50
CA LYS A 137 -11.59 -1.59 -11.74
C LYS A 137 -12.68 -1.15 -12.72
N ARG A 138 -13.89 -1.70 -12.60
CA ARG A 138 -15.10 -1.04 -13.09
C ARG A 138 -15.24 0.28 -12.33
N GLY A 139 -14.49 1.28 -12.75
CA GLY A 139 -14.67 2.67 -12.37
C GLY A 139 -15.59 3.29 -13.40
N HIS A 140 -16.80 3.60 -12.94
CA HIS A 140 -17.87 4.29 -13.63
C HIS A 140 -17.40 5.37 -14.62
N GLU A 141 -17.86 5.25 -15.87
CA GLU A 141 -18.29 6.43 -16.66
C GLU A 141 -19.65 6.92 -16.15
#